data_AF-A0A1W9MCZ4-F1
#
_entry.id   AF-A0A1W9MCZ4-F1
#
_cell.length_a   1.000
_cell.length_b   1.000
_cell.length_c   1.000
_cell.angle_alpha   90.00
_cell.angle_beta   90.00
_cell.angle_gamma   90.00
#
_symmetry.space_group_name_H-M   'P 1'
#
loop_
_entity.id
_entity.type
_entity.pdbx_description
1 polymer ?
#
loop_
_entity_poly.entity_id
_entity_poly.type
_entity_poly.pdbx_seq_one_letter_code
_entity_poly.pdbx_strand_id
1 'polypeptide(L)' 'MMKTAKLVSILALAIALAAVVFQNTSPVLVRFLWLSGEMPAILLLFLTSAGGFMLGLFVAIVVRRGTK' A
#
# COMPACT_ATOMS: atom_id res chain seq x y z
N MET A 1 20.63 1.97 17.37
CA MET A 1 20.40 3.27 16.68
C MET A 1 20.18 3.13 15.17
N MET A 2 21.06 2.48 14.40
CA MET A 2 20.93 2.42 12.93
C MET A 2 19.65 1.73 12.43
N LYS A 3 19.16 0.67 13.10
CA LYS A 3 17.89 0.01 12.74
C LYS A 3 16.68 0.95 12.87
N THR A 4 16.64 1.75 13.93
CA THR A 4 15.52 2.67 14.19
C THR A 4 15.51 3.80 13.18
N ALA A 5 16.67 4.40 12.87
CA ALA A 5 16.80 5.44 11.83
C ALA A 5 16.43 4.92 10.43
N LYS A 6 16.80 3.67 10.11
CA LYS A 6 16.41 3.01 8.86
C LYS A 6 14.89 2.77 8.80
N LEU A 7 14.27 2.35 9.90
CA LEU A 7 12.81 2.20 9.98
C LEU A 7 12.09 3.54 9.84
N VAL A 8 12.56 4.59 10.52
CA VAL A 8 11.96 5.93 10.45
C VAL A 8 12.07 6.52 9.04
N SER A 9 13.21 6.36 8.36
CA SER A 9 13.37 6.84 6.97
C SER A 9 12.50 6.08 5.97
N ILE A 10 12.38 4.76 6.11
CA ILE A 10 11.46 3.96 5.29
C ILE A 10 10.01 4.38 5.54
N LEU A 11 9.63 4.62 6.79
CA LEU A 11 8.29 5.07 7.14
C LEU A 11 7.99 6.46 6.57
N ALA A 12 8.93 7.40 6.70
CA ALA A 12 8.81 8.74 6.13
C ALA A 12 8.68 8.71 4.59
N LEU A 13 9.47 7.87 3.92
CA LEU A 13 9.39 7.68 2.48
C LEU A 13 8.04 7.08 2.06
N ALA A 14 7.53 6.09 2.80
CA ALA A 14 6.23 5.49 2.55
C ALA A 14 5.08 6.51 2.69
N ILE A 15 5.12 7.35 3.74
CA ILE A 15 4.13 8.41 3.95
C ILE A 15 4.22 9.46 2.83
N ALA A 16 5.43 9.89 2.44
CA ALA A 16 5.63 10.84 1.37
C ALA A 16 5.07 10.31 0.04
N LEU A 17 5.35 9.05 -0.31
CA LEU A 17 4.82 8.40 -1.49
C LEU A 17 3.28 8.31 -1.45
N ALA A 18 2.71 7.91 -0.31
CA ALA A 18 1.26 7.87 -0.13
C ALA A 18 0.64 9.26 -0.32
N ALA A 19 1.27 10.31 0.22
CA ALA A 19 0.82 11.68 0.07
C ALA A 19 0.91 12.16 -1.39
N VAL A 20 1.96 11.80 -2.12
CA VAL A 20 2.10 12.10 -3.56
C VAL A 20 0.99 11.42 -4.35
N VAL A 21 0.72 10.14 -4.09
CA VAL A 21 -0.37 9.40 -4.73
C VAL A 21 -1.72 10.05 -4.44
N PHE A 22 -2.00 10.39 -3.18
CA PHE A 22 -3.25 11.06 -2.79
C PHE A 22 -3.39 12.45 -3.40
N GLN A 23 -2.32 13.24 -3.46
CA GLN A 23 -2.36 14.58 -4.05
C GLN A 23 -2.50 14.55 -5.58
N ASN A 24 -2.02 13.51 -6.25
CA ASN A 24 -2.12 13.36 -7.70
C ASN A 24 -3.36 12.55 -8.13
N THR A 25 -4.42 12.54 -7.32
CA THR A 25 -5.73 11.94 -7.61
C THR A 25 -6.62 12.81 -8.49
N SER A 26 -6.04 13.64 -9.37
CA SER A 26 -6.86 14.32 -10.38
C SER A 26 -7.63 13.26 -11.18
N PRO A 27 -8.95 13.47 -11.42
CA PRO A 27 -9.80 12.50 -12.10
C PRO A 27 -9.39 12.42 -13.57
N VAL A 28 -8.34 11.64 -13.84
CA VAL A 28 -7.96 11.22 -15.18
C VAL A 28 -8.75 9.96 -15.47
N LEU A 29 -9.52 9.98 -16.55
CA LEU A 29 -10.24 8.81 -17.02
C LEU A 29 -9.21 7.77 -17.49
N VAL A 30 -9.10 6.64 -16.80
CA VAL A 30 -8.14 5.59 -17.14
C VAL A 30 -8.88 4.32 -17.51
N ARG A 31 -8.36 3.64 -18.52
CA ARG A 31 -8.87 2.33 -18.96
C ARG A 31 -7.87 1.27 -18.51
N PHE A 32 -8.24 0.48 -17.51
CA PHE A 32 -7.37 -0.52 -16.90
C PHE A 32 -7.88 -1.93 -17.21
N LEU A 33 -7.16 -2.64 -18.09
CA LEU A 33 -7.51 -3.97 -18.60
C LEU A 33 -8.91 -3.99 -19.25
N TRP A 34 -9.96 -4.28 -18.48
CA TRP A 34 -11.37 -4.33 -18.90
C TRP A 34 -12.28 -3.34 -18.16
N LEU A 35 -11.71 -2.54 -17.27
CA LEU A 35 -12.42 -1.57 -16.43
C LEU A 35 -12.13 -0.14 -16.87
N SER A 36 -13.18 0.66 -17.05
CA SER A 36 -13.09 2.11 -17.17
C SER A 36 -13.40 2.72 -15.81
N GLY A 37 -12.49 3.52 -15.28
CA GLY A 37 -12.69 4.21 -14.00
C GLY A 37 -11.77 5.42 -13.88
N GLU A 38 -12.05 6.28 -12.93
CA GLU A 38 -11.14 7.38 -12.62
C GLU A 38 -9.92 6.85 -11.88
N MET A 39 -8.74 7.45 -12.12
CA MET A 39 -7.49 7.13 -11.44
C MET A 39 -7.62 6.92 -9.91
N PRO A 40 -8.39 7.73 -9.16
CA PRO A 40 -8.61 7.53 -7.73
C PRO A 40 -9.21 6.17 -7.36
N ALA A 41 -10.12 5.62 -8.19
CA ALA A 41 -10.76 4.34 -7.92
C ALA A 41 -9.80 3.16 -8.09
N ILE A 42 -8.93 3.21 -9.11
CA ILE A 42 -7.91 2.18 -9.36
C ILE A 42 -6.86 2.20 -8.23
N LEU A 43 -6.43 3.40 -7.81
CA LEU A 43 -5.50 3.56 -6.70
C LEU A 43 -6.09 3.00 -5.40
N LEU A 44 -7.37 3.24 -5.13
CA LEU A 44 -8.07 2.67 -3.98
C LEU A 44 -8.09 1.14 -4.03
N LEU A 45 -8.45 0.55 -5.17
CA LEU A 45 -8.44 -0.92 -5.36
C LEU A 45 -7.05 -1.52 -5.15
N PHE A 46 -6.01 -0.86 -5.67
CA PHE A 46 -4.63 -1.28 -5.47
C PHE A 46 -4.22 -1.20 -4.00
N LEU A 47 -4.55 -0.09 -3.32
CA LEU A 47 -4.25 0.08 -1.89
C LEU A 47 -4.99 -0.96 -1.03
N THR A 48 -6.26 -1.22 -1.32
CA THR A 48 -7.07 -2.21 -0.61
C THR A 48 -6.54 -3.63 -0.81
N SER A 49 -6.19 -4.00 -2.05
CA SER A 49 -5.61 -5.33 -2.34
C SER A 49 -4.23 -5.52 -1.73
N ALA A 50 -3.34 -4.54 -1.84
CA ALA A 50 -2.03 -4.55 -1.20
C ALA A 50 -2.14 -4.62 0.33
N GLY A 51 -3.04 -3.84 0.92
CA GLY A 51 -3.32 -3.87 2.36
C GLY A 51 -3.84 -5.23 2.81
N GLY A 52 -4.83 -5.79 2.12
CA GLY A 52 -5.38 -7.12 2.41
C GLY A 52 -4.32 -8.24 2.28
N PHE A 53 -3.48 -8.18 1.25
CA PHE A 53 -2.38 -9.12 1.05
C PHE A 53 -1.34 -9.04 2.18
N MET A 54 -0.89 -7.84 2.54
CA MET A 54 0.07 -7.64 3.62
C MET A 54 -0.47 -8.09 4.97
N LEU A 55 -1.75 -7.84 5.26
CA LEU A 55 -2.41 -8.32 6.46
C LEU A 55 -2.48 -9.85 6.49
N GLY A 56 -2.88 -10.48 5.39
CA GLY A 56 -2.89 -11.94 5.25
C GLY A 56 -1.50 -12.56 5.45
N LEU A 57 -0.47 -11.94 4.85
CA LEU A 57 0.92 -12.36 5.02
C LEU A 57 1.39 -12.23 6.46
N PHE A 58 1.06 -11.11 7.13
CA PHE A 58 1.39 -10.89 8.53
C PHE A 58 0.75 -11.96 9.43
N VAL A 59 -0.56 -12.22 9.25
CA VAL A 59 -1.27 -13.26 10.00
C VAL A 59 -0.63 -14.62 9.75
N ALA A 60 -0.35 -14.98 8.49
CA ALA A 60 0.28 -16.26 8.15
C ALA A 60 1.65 -16.44 8.82
N ILE A 61 2.47 -15.39 8.88
CA ILE A 61 3.81 -15.45 9.51
C ILE A 61 3.70 -15.50 11.04
N VAL A 62 2.80 -14.72 11.65
CA VAL A 62 2.62 -14.66 13.11
C VAL A 62 1.99 -15.94 13.65
N VAL A 63 0.91 -16.44 13.04
CA VAL A 63 0.23 -17.67 13.45
C VAL A 63 1.15 -18.89 13.28
N ARG A 64 1.92 -18.94 12.19
CA ARG A 64 2.90 -20.03 11.95
C ARG A 64 4.11 -19.97 12.89
N ARG A 65 4.39 -18.82 13.52
CA ARG A 65 5.44 -18.68 14.54
C ARG A 65 4.97 -19.03 15.96
N GLY A 66 3.66 -18.97 16.24
CA GLY A 66 3.07 -19.37 17.52
C GLY A 66 2.83 -20.88 17.69
N THR A 67 3.18 -21.68 16.69
CA THR A 67 3.06 -23.17 16.68
C THR A 67 4.42 -23.85 16.91
N LYS A 68 5.32 -23.22 17.66
CA LYS A 68 6.50 -23.85 18.25
C LYS A 68 6.42 -23.79 19.77
#